data_AF-A0A8T4KM51-F1
#
_entry.id   AF-A0A8T4KM51-F1
#
_cell.length_a   1.000
_cell.length_b   1.000
_cell.length_c   1.000
_cell.angle_alpha   90.00
_cell.angle_beta   90.00
_cell.angle_gamma   90.00
#
_symmetry.space_group_name_H-M   'P 1'
#
loop_
_entity.id
_entity.type
_entity.pdbx_description
1 polymer ?
#
loop_
_entity_poly.entity_id
_entity_poly.type
_entity_poly.pdbx_seq_one_letter_code
_entity_poly.pdbx_strand_id
1 'polypeptide(L)'
;MAEKHGEEFELIPMSPIRRMEKRLEQLESNTGSNSTNFMKDILDIIRMNQQLVDELAKANDALRIELSKLPGRLEELINDIHELLSYIKASATEELGVAPNVDMTPLAQKLDQLIEGNKKIVETNQSLMGSLDDLERKLRRPPMPMPPPTRRPMPLTPIT
;
A
#
# COMPACT_ATOMS: atom_id res chain seq x y z
N MET A 1 30.01 60.58 -19.60
CA MET A 1 30.58 60.09 -18.31
C MET A 1 29.69 58.96 -17.84
N ALA A 2 30.32 57.91 -17.32
CA ALA A 2 29.76 56.58 -17.10
C ALA A 2 28.86 56.50 -15.87
N GLU A 3 27.81 55.68 -15.94
CA GLU A 3 27.36 54.88 -14.81
C GLU A 3 27.02 53.46 -15.30
N LYS A 4 27.87 52.51 -14.90
CA LYS A 4 27.63 51.07 -14.93
C LYS A 4 26.44 50.76 -14.02
N HIS A 5 25.32 50.33 -14.58
CA HIS A 5 24.35 49.46 -13.90
C HIS A 5 24.20 48.27 -14.86
N GLY A 6 25.07 47.28 -14.74
CA GLY A 6 24.80 46.19 -13.83
C GLY A 6 24.22 45.08 -14.69
N GLU A 7 25.10 44.28 -15.26
CA GLU A 7 24.76 42.99 -15.86
C GLU A 7 24.06 42.16 -14.77
N GLU A 8 22.75 42.33 -14.60
CA GLU A 8 21.93 41.42 -13.81
C GLU A 8 21.83 40.14 -14.62
N PHE A 9 22.81 39.26 -14.39
CA PHE A 9 22.64 37.85 -14.63
C PHE A 9 21.44 37.38 -13.79
N GLU A 10 20.24 37.39 -14.38
CA GLU A 10 19.07 36.74 -13.77
C GLU A 10 19.36 35.24 -13.65
N LEU A 11 19.71 34.81 -12.42
CA LEU A 11 20.16 33.46 -12.08
C LEU A 11 19.11 32.36 -12.34
N ILE A 12 17.88 32.75 -12.69
CA ILE A 12 16.78 31.85 -13.03
C ILE A 12 16.10 32.48 -14.26
N PRO A 13 15.99 31.76 -15.40
CA PRO A 13 15.33 32.30 -16.57
C PRO A 13 13.87 32.67 -16.23
N MET A 14 13.53 33.96 -16.18
CA MET A 14 12.16 34.46 -15.99
C MET A 14 11.24 34.25 -17.21
N SER A 15 11.66 33.40 -18.14
CA SER A 15 10.88 33.02 -19.32
C SER A 15 9.56 32.29 -18.99
N PRO A 16 9.44 31.48 -17.91
CA PRO A 16 8.19 30.81 -17.55
C PRO A 16 7.21 31.68 -16.77
N ILE A 17 7.66 32.49 -15.81
CA ILE A 17 6.78 33.27 -14.92
C ILE A 17 6.02 34.35 -15.70
N ARG A 18 6.72 35.13 -16.54
CA ARG A 18 6.07 36.09 -17.45
C ARG A 18 5.13 35.41 -18.46
N ARG A 19 5.45 34.19 -18.90
CA ARG A 19 4.55 33.39 -19.75
C ARG A 19 3.30 32.94 -18.99
N MET A 20 3.41 32.66 -17.71
CA MET A 20 2.27 32.32 -16.85
C MET A 20 1.40 33.54 -16.57
N GLU A 21 1.97 34.71 -16.26
CA GLU A 21 1.23 35.96 -16.07
C GLU A 21 0.44 36.34 -17.33
N LYS A 22 1.07 36.30 -18.50
CA LYS A 22 0.40 36.60 -19.78
C LYS A 22 -0.71 35.58 -20.11
N ARG A 23 -0.55 34.31 -19.71
CA ARG A 23 -1.60 33.29 -19.85
C ARG A 23 -2.74 33.49 -18.86
N LEU A 24 -2.45 33.98 -17.66
CA LEU A 24 -3.44 34.30 -16.63
C LEU A 24 -4.29 35.50 -17.06
N GLU A 25 -3.66 36.55 -17.59
CA GLU A 25 -4.34 37.73 -18.14
C GLU A 25 -5.22 37.38 -19.36
N GLN A 26 -4.78 36.43 -20.20
CA GLN A 26 -5.57 35.88 -21.31
C GLN A 26 -6.73 34.99 -20.85
N LEU A 27 -6.57 34.27 -19.73
CA LEU A 27 -7.62 33.45 -19.15
C LEU A 27 -8.69 34.31 -18.47
N GLU A 28 -8.27 35.34 -17.73
CA GLU A 28 -9.16 36.28 -17.05
C GLU A 28 -10.02 37.08 -18.04
N SER A 29 -9.45 37.50 -19.17
CA SER A 29 -10.19 38.19 -20.24
C SER A 29 -11.20 37.28 -20.98
N ASN A 30 -11.03 35.96 -20.95
CA ASN A 30 -11.94 34.99 -21.59
C ASN A 30 -13.01 34.40 -20.64
N THR A 31 -13.07 34.85 -19.39
CA THR A 31 -13.91 34.24 -18.32
C THR A 31 -15.42 34.35 -18.55
N GLY A 32 -15.88 35.04 -19.59
CA GLY A 32 -17.31 35.17 -19.92
C GLY A 32 -18.01 33.93 -20.51
N SER A 33 -17.29 32.84 -20.86
CA SER A 33 -17.88 31.71 -21.63
C SER A 33 -17.54 30.28 -21.14
N ASN A 34 -16.88 30.10 -20.00
CA ASN A 34 -16.22 28.83 -19.61
C ASN A 34 -17.08 27.77 -18.90
N SER A 35 -18.36 28.02 -18.60
CA SER A 35 -19.19 27.05 -17.84
C SER A 35 -19.41 25.71 -18.56
N THR A 36 -19.38 25.71 -19.90
CA THR A 36 -19.56 24.49 -20.70
C THR A 36 -18.31 23.63 -20.76
N ASN A 37 -17.11 24.22 -20.73
CA ASN A 37 -15.85 23.48 -20.69
C ASN A 37 -15.62 22.89 -19.29
N PHE A 38 -15.94 23.64 -18.23
CA PHE A 38 -15.91 23.12 -16.86
C PHE A 38 -16.85 21.93 -16.64
N MET A 39 -18.05 21.95 -17.23
CA MET A 39 -18.96 20.80 -17.20
C MET A 39 -18.42 19.58 -17.95
N LYS A 40 -17.71 19.78 -19.06
CA LYS A 40 -17.06 18.67 -19.79
C LYS A 40 -15.94 18.05 -18.96
N ASP A 41 -15.11 18.87 -18.33
CA ASP A 41 -14.02 18.38 -17.47
C ASP A 41 -14.57 17.57 -16.27
N ILE A 42 -15.68 18.01 -15.66
CA ILE A 42 -16.36 17.25 -14.61
C ILE A 42 -16.90 15.91 -15.14
N LEU A 43 -17.53 15.90 -16.32
CA LEU A 43 -18.05 14.67 -16.92
C LEU A 43 -16.93 13.69 -17.24
N ASP A 44 -15.78 14.17 -17.70
CA ASP A 44 -14.61 13.34 -17.98
C ASP A 44 -14.00 12.78 -16.69
N ILE A 45 -13.93 13.56 -15.61
CA ILE A 45 -13.52 13.06 -14.28
C ILE A 45 -14.48 11.99 -13.76
N ILE A 46 -15.80 12.20 -13.90
CA ILE A 46 -16.80 11.20 -13.49
C ILE A 46 -16.64 9.91 -14.31
N ARG A 47 -16.43 10.04 -15.61
CA ARG A 47 -16.23 8.89 -16.51
C ARG A 47 -14.96 8.11 -16.16
N MET A 48 -13.87 8.82 -15.88
CA MET A 48 -12.61 8.22 -15.47
C MET A 48 -12.74 7.55 -14.11
N ASN A 49 -13.43 8.16 -13.14
CA ASN A 49 -13.71 7.53 -11.85
C ASN A 49 -14.57 6.27 -12.01
N GLN A 50 -15.58 6.28 -12.88
CA GLN A 50 -16.38 5.08 -13.12
C GLN A 50 -15.54 3.95 -13.73
N GLN A 51 -14.65 4.27 -14.66
CA GLN A 51 -13.72 3.28 -15.22
C GLN A 51 -12.78 2.72 -14.15
N LEU A 52 -12.24 3.56 -13.27
CA LEU A 52 -11.40 3.12 -12.15
C LEU A 52 -12.17 2.22 -11.17
N VAL A 53 -13.43 2.56 -10.87
CA VAL A 53 -14.30 1.75 -10.02
C VAL A 53 -14.59 0.39 -10.67
N ASP A 54 -14.86 0.36 -11.97
CA ASP A 54 -15.09 -0.88 -12.71
C ASP A 54 -13.84 -1.77 -12.77
N GLU A 55 -12.66 -1.17 -12.98
CA GLU A 55 -11.37 -1.87 -12.94
C GLU A 55 -11.07 -2.41 -11.54
N LEU A 56 -11.34 -1.63 -10.50
CA LEU A 56 -11.19 -2.05 -9.11
C LEU A 56 -12.13 -3.21 -8.77
N ALA A 57 -13.38 -3.16 -9.21
CA ALA A 57 -14.35 -4.24 -9.03
C ALA A 57 -13.88 -5.53 -9.70
N LYS A 58 -13.40 -5.44 -10.95
CA LYS A 58 -12.84 -6.59 -11.68
C LYS A 58 -11.60 -7.17 -10.99
N ALA A 59 -10.69 -6.31 -10.51
CA ALA A 59 -9.50 -6.75 -9.79
C ALA A 59 -9.88 -7.43 -8.46
N ASN A 60 -10.89 -6.91 -7.76
CA ASN A 60 -11.40 -7.51 -6.53
C ASN A 60 -12.01 -8.90 -6.78
N ASP A 61 -12.83 -9.03 -7.82
CA ASP A 61 -13.41 -10.32 -8.21
C ASP A 61 -12.32 -11.33 -8.61
N ALA A 62 -11.31 -10.91 -9.35
CA ALA A 62 -10.16 -11.74 -9.70
C ALA A 62 -9.40 -12.22 -8.45
N LEU A 63 -9.09 -11.31 -7.51
CA LEU A 63 -8.45 -11.64 -6.25
C LEU A 63 -9.30 -12.61 -5.42
N ARG A 64 -10.62 -12.41 -5.39
CA ARG A 64 -11.54 -13.30 -4.68
C ARG A 64 -11.55 -14.72 -5.27
N ILE A 65 -11.43 -14.84 -6.60
CA ILE A 65 -11.27 -16.13 -7.29
C ILE A 65 -9.91 -16.77 -6.98
N GLU A 66 -8.83 -15.98 -6.89
CA GLU A 66 -7.52 -16.53 -6.53
C GLU A 66 -7.49 -17.00 -5.07
N LEU A 67 -8.10 -16.24 -4.16
CA LEU A 67 -8.25 -16.63 -2.76
C LEU A 67 -9.09 -17.90 -2.61
N SER A 68 -10.15 -18.08 -3.41
CA SER A 68 -10.98 -19.29 -3.33
C SER A 68 -10.26 -20.55 -3.81
N LYS A 69 -9.18 -20.42 -4.60
CA LYS A 69 -8.34 -21.54 -5.04
C LYS A 69 -7.26 -21.95 -4.04
N LEU A 70 -6.92 -21.09 -3.08
CA LEU A 70 -5.87 -21.39 -2.09
C LEU A 70 -6.19 -22.59 -1.19
N PRO A 71 -7.42 -22.75 -0.65
CA PRO A 71 -7.75 -23.92 0.16
C PRO A 71 -7.51 -25.25 -0.56
N GLY A 72 -7.89 -25.35 -1.85
CA GLY A 72 -7.65 -26.56 -2.63
C GLY A 72 -6.17 -26.89 -2.80
N ARG A 73 -5.33 -25.87 -3.10
CA ARG A 73 -3.87 -26.05 -3.16
C ARG A 73 -3.26 -26.43 -1.81
N LEU A 74 -3.83 -25.93 -0.71
CA LEU A 74 -3.39 -26.31 0.64
C LEU A 74 -3.77 -27.75 0.97
N GLU A 75 -4.95 -28.21 0.56
CA GLU A 75 -5.37 -29.61 0.72
C GLU A 75 -4.47 -30.56 -0.08
N GLU A 76 -4.13 -30.20 -1.33
CA GLU A 76 -3.15 -30.94 -2.15
C GLU A 76 -1.80 -31.02 -1.43
N LEU A 77 -1.25 -29.90 -0.96
CA LEU A 77 0.00 -29.87 -0.21
C LEU A 77 -0.06 -30.71 1.08
N ILE A 78 -1.18 -30.68 1.81
CA ILE A 78 -1.37 -31.50 3.02
C ILE A 78 -1.35 -32.98 2.65
N ASN A 79 -1.97 -33.37 1.53
CA ASN A 79 -1.95 -34.75 1.05
C ASN A 79 -0.54 -35.20 0.66
N ASP A 80 0.21 -34.37 -0.07
CA ASP A 80 1.61 -34.64 -0.42
C ASP A 80 2.47 -34.83 0.83
N ILE A 81 2.25 -34.01 1.86
CA ILE A 81 2.94 -34.14 3.16
C ILE A 81 2.54 -35.43 3.87
N HIS A 82 1.26 -35.81 3.86
CA HIS A 82 0.82 -37.09 4.43
C HIS A 82 1.41 -38.29 3.69
N GLU A 83 1.52 -38.22 2.37
CA GLU A 83 2.14 -39.25 1.55
C GLU A 83 3.64 -39.36 1.85
N LEU A 84 4.35 -38.23 1.92
CA LEU A 84 5.74 -38.17 2.33
C LEU A 84 5.93 -38.76 3.74
N LEU A 85 5.07 -38.41 4.69
CA LEU A 85 5.10 -38.98 6.05
C LEU A 85 4.83 -40.49 6.04
N SER A 86 3.97 -40.98 5.13
CA SER A 86 3.77 -42.42 4.94
C SER A 86 5.02 -43.10 4.40
N TYR A 87 5.71 -42.51 3.42
CA TYR A 87 6.98 -43.05 2.91
C TYR A 87 8.08 -43.04 3.97
N ILE A 88 8.17 -41.98 4.78
CA ILE A 88 9.12 -41.93 5.90
C ILE A 88 8.80 -43.02 6.93
N LYS A 89 7.52 -43.21 7.29
CA LYS A 89 7.11 -44.28 8.21
C LYS A 89 7.41 -45.66 7.64
N ALA A 90 7.11 -45.89 6.36
CA ALA A 90 7.40 -47.15 5.67
C ALA A 90 8.92 -47.42 5.63
N SER A 91 9.72 -46.42 5.27
CA SER A 91 11.19 -46.52 5.26
C SER A 91 11.76 -46.75 6.66
N ALA A 92 11.21 -46.12 7.70
CA ALA A 92 11.62 -46.36 9.09
C ALA A 92 11.27 -47.79 9.53
N THR A 93 10.11 -48.33 9.13
CA THR A 93 9.75 -49.72 9.40
C THR A 93 10.56 -50.73 8.60
N GLU A 94 11.03 -50.36 7.41
CA GLU A 94 11.89 -51.21 6.57
C GLU A 94 13.36 -51.19 7.06
N GLU A 95 13.85 -50.05 7.57
CA GLU A 95 15.12 -49.97 8.33
C GLU A 95 15.06 -50.72 9.69
N LEU A 96 13.90 -50.77 10.34
CA LEU A 96 13.67 -51.56 11.57
C LEU A 96 13.68 -53.08 11.33
N GLY A 97 13.86 -53.53 10.08
CA GLY A 97 14.08 -54.93 9.72
C GLY A 97 15.42 -55.52 10.19
N VAL A 98 16.38 -54.73 10.71
CA VAL A 98 17.63 -55.25 11.27
C VAL A 98 18.12 -54.43 12.48
N ALA A 99 18.22 -55.13 13.62
CA ALA A 99 18.92 -54.81 14.88
C ALA A 99 18.18 -53.96 15.96
N PRO A 100 18.02 -54.50 17.20
CA PRO A 100 17.25 -53.87 18.28
C PRO A 100 17.99 -52.75 19.04
N ASN A 101 19.04 -52.15 18.48
CA ASN A 101 19.95 -51.22 19.19
C ASN A 101 20.34 -49.99 18.34
N VAL A 102 19.45 -49.46 17.49
CA VAL A 102 19.70 -48.16 16.85
C VAL A 102 19.16 -47.06 17.77
N ASP A 103 20.08 -46.29 18.35
CA ASP A 103 19.80 -45.15 19.20
C ASP A 103 18.92 -44.12 18.44
N MET A 104 17.62 -44.06 18.79
CA MET A 104 16.65 -43.09 18.28
C MET A 104 16.80 -41.69 18.93
N THR A 105 17.76 -41.55 19.84
CA THR A 105 18.08 -40.32 20.58
C THR A 105 18.37 -39.09 19.70
N PRO A 106 19.12 -39.15 18.58
CA PRO A 106 19.36 -37.97 17.74
C PRO A 106 18.13 -37.56 16.92
N LEU A 107 17.23 -38.50 16.57
CA LEU A 107 15.98 -38.19 15.86
C LEU A 107 14.99 -37.50 16.80
N ALA A 108 14.85 -38.01 18.03
CA ALA A 108 14.04 -37.39 19.07
C ALA A 108 14.51 -35.95 19.38
N GLN A 109 15.82 -35.73 19.49
CA GLN A 109 16.39 -34.39 19.69
C GLN A 109 16.09 -33.43 18.53
N LYS A 110 16.12 -33.91 17.28
CA LYS A 110 15.75 -33.09 16.11
C LYS A 110 14.26 -32.76 16.09
N LEU A 111 13.40 -33.69 16.50
CA LEU A 111 11.96 -33.45 16.66
C LEU A 111 11.70 -32.43 17.76
N ASP A 112 12.37 -32.53 18.90
CA ASP A 112 12.26 -31.56 19.99
C ASP A 112 12.70 -30.15 19.55
N GLN A 113 13.81 -30.05 18.80
CA GLN A 113 14.24 -28.77 18.21
C GLN A 113 13.22 -28.21 17.21
N LEU A 114 12.56 -29.07 16.44
CA LEU A 114 11.53 -28.66 15.49
C LEU A 114 10.27 -28.15 16.22
N ILE A 115 9.89 -28.81 17.31
CA ILE A 115 8.77 -28.42 18.18
C ILE A 115 9.07 -27.07 18.83
N GLU A 116 10.28 -26.89 19.38
CA GLU A 116 10.74 -25.62 19.97
C GLU A 116 10.73 -24.49 18.94
N GLY A 117 11.24 -24.75 17.72
CA GLY A 117 11.22 -23.80 16.62
C GLY A 117 9.81 -23.39 16.21
N ASN A 118 8.90 -24.35 16.07
CA ASN A 118 7.49 -24.08 15.75
C ASN A 118 6.81 -23.27 16.86
N LYS A 119 7.06 -23.58 18.13
CA LYS A 119 6.50 -22.81 19.25
C LYS A 119 6.95 -21.34 19.20
N LYS A 120 8.23 -21.10 18.92
CA LYS A 120 8.76 -19.75 18.74
C LYS A 120 8.12 -19.02 17.56
N ILE A 121 7.88 -19.71 16.44
CA ILE A 121 7.18 -19.15 15.28
C ILE A 121 5.75 -18.74 15.65
N VAL A 122 5.01 -19.58 16.37
CA VAL A 122 3.66 -19.26 16.83
C VAL A 122 3.65 -18.02 17.73
N GLU A 123 4.59 -17.91 18.67
CA GLU A 123 4.73 -16.73 19.54
C GLU A 123 5.05 -15.46 18.73
N THR A 124 5.97 -15.55 17.76
CA THR A 124 6.27 -14.41 16.88
C THR A 124 5.08 -13.99 16.02
N ASN A 125 4.30 -14.95 15.52
CA ASN A 125 3.11 -14.67 14.74
C ASN A 125 2.02 -14.01 15.59
N GLN A 126 1.81 -14.46 16.84
CA GLN A 126 0.89 -13.79 17.77
C GLN A 126 1.30 -12.34 18.06
N SER A 127 2.60 -12.09 18.25
CA SER A 127 3.14 -10.74 18.45
C SER A 127 2.95 -9.84 17.21
N LEU A 128 3.16 -10.40 16.01
CA LEU A 128 2.91 -9.70 14.75
C LEU A 128 1.43 -9.37 14.56
N MET A 129 0.52 -10.30 14.88
CA MET A 129 -0.92 -10.03 14.84
C MET A 129 -1.31 -8.90 15.80
N GLY A 130 -0.78 -8.89 17.04
CA GLY A 130 -1.02 -7.78 17.97
C GLY A 130 -0.51 -6.44 17.43
N SER A 131 0.63 -6.43 16.74
CA SER A 131 1.17 -5.22 16.10
C SER A 131 0.32 -4.74 14.92
N LEU A 132 -0.28 -5.68 14.18
CA LEU A 132 -1.22 -5.39 13.08
C LEU A 132 -2.55 -4.84 13.62
N ASP A 133 -3.07 -5.38 14.72
CA ASP A 133 -4.27 -4.85 15.38
C ASP A 133 -4.04 -3.40 15.88
N ASP A 134 -2.86 -3.09 16.40
CA ASP A 134 -2.50 -1.74 16.81
C ASP A 134 -2.39 -0.77 15.63
N LEU A 135 -1.89 -1.24 14.49
CA LEU A 135 -1.88 -0.47 13.24
C LEU A 135 -3.30 -0.26 12.72
N GLU A 136 -4.15 -1.28 12.72
CA GLU A 136 -5.56 -1.17 12.35
C GLU A 136 -6.27 -0.12 13.23
N ARG A 137 -6.04 -0.14 14.54
CA ARG A 137 -6.59 0.86 15.47
C ARG A 137 -6.11 2.28 15.17
N LYS A 138 -4.86 2.45 14.76
CA LYS A 138 -4.31 3.77 14.37
C LYS A 138 -4.89 4.26 13.04
N LEU A 139 -5.12 3.35 12.08
CA LEU A 139 -5.73 3.65 10.79
C LEU A 139 -7.23 3.93 10.89
N ARG A 140 -7.94 3.28 11.82
CA ARG A 140 -9.37 3.53 12.11
C ARG A 140 -9.64 4.80 12.92
N ARG A 141 -8.62 5.49 13.44
CA ARG A 141 -8.84 6.78 14.12
C ARG A 141 -9.32 7.80 13.07
N PRO A 142 -10.55 8.35 13.22
CA PRO A 142 -11.00 9.41 12.33
C PRO A 142 -10.07 10.62 12.46
N PRO A 143 -9.82 11.37 11.37
CA PRO A 143 -9.05 12.60 11.44
C PRO A 143 -9.72 13.53 12.45
N MET A 144 -8.94 13.96 13.45
CA MET A 144 -9.41 14.95 14.42
C MET A 144 -9.95 16.17 13.67
N PRO A 145 -11.08 16.76 14.10
CA PRO A 145 -11.61 17.95 13.46
C PRO A 145 -10.54 19.04 13.54
N MET A 146 -10.04 19.49 12.38
CA MET A 146 -9.12 20.61 12.35
C MET A 146 -9.80 21.82 12.99
N PRO A 147 -9.15 22.53 13.91
CA PRO A 147 -9.69 23.76 14.45
C PRO A 147 -9.94 24.74 13.30
N PRO A 148 -11.07 25.45 13.29
CA PRO A 148 -11.42 26.37 12.22
C PRO A 148 -10.32 27.43 12.07
N PRO A 149 -9.94 27.81 10.82
CA PRO A 149 -8.93 28.82 10.60
C PRO A 149 -9.34 30.13 11.27
N THR A 150 -8.55 30.59 12.23
CA THR A 150 -8.71 31.90 12.86
C THR A 150 -8.58 32.98 11.80
N ARG A 151 -9.70 33.58 11.41
CA ARG A 151 -9.72 34.72 10.50
C ARG A 151 -8.92 35.85 11.13
N ARG A 152 -7.76 36.17 10.54
CA ARG A 152 -7.03 37.39 10.89
C ARG A 152 -7.90 38.59 10.49
N PRO A 153 -8.13 39.56 11.39
CA PRO A 153 -8.87 40.76 11.03
C PRO A 153 -8.11 41.51 9.94
N MET A 154 -8.78 41.79 8.82
CA MET A 154 -8.20 42.61 7.76
C MET A 154 -8.04 44.05 8.25
N PRO A 155 -6.92 44.73 7.93
CA PRO A 155 -6.76 46.13 8.24
C PRO A 155 -7.77 46.95 7.45
N LEU A 156 -8.55 47.76 8.15
CA LEU A 156 -9.43 48.76 7.55
C LEU A 156 -8.56 49.79 6.84
N THR A 157 -8.61 49.82 5.51
CA THR A 157 -8.06 50.93 4.74
C THR A 157 -8.90 52.19 4.97
N PRO A 158 -8.29 53.34 5.27
CA PRO A 158 -9.03 54.58 5.45
C PRO A 158 -9.63 55.01 4.11
N ILE A 159 -10.92 55.33 4.14
CA ILE A 159 -11.64 55.95 3.04
C ILE A 159 -11.18 57.41 2.98
N THR A 160 -10.58 57.80 1.86
CA THR A 160 -10.40 59.19 1.42
C THR A 160 -11.13 59.40 0.12
#